data_AF-A0A0B3ANJ3-F1
#
_entry.id   AF-A0A0B3ANJ3-F1
#
_cell.length_a   1.000
_cell.length_b   1.000
_cell.length_c   1.000
_cell.angle_alpha   90.00
_cell.angle_beta   90.00
_cell.angle_gamma   90.00
#
_symmetry.space_group_name_H-M   'P 1'
#
loop_
_entity.id
_entity.type
_entity.pdbx_description
1 polymer ?
#
loop_
_entity_poly.entity_id
_entity_poly.type
_entity_poly.pdbx_seq_one_letter_code
_entity_poly.pdbx_strand_id
1 'polypeptide(L)'
;MAVTNIRKKIVVQGDDDREHLGLVHVITGDGKGKTTSSLGLALRAVGANLQVCIIQFLKSGITGELFAIEKYLPSIHIIQYGVDAIRERQQKLDQFAEKTSKFTFNPDEEEKDAARQGFEYAKKAISSGEYDMVILDEFNVVLKKGLIPVSEALELMKEEGGGVLGVKIT
;
A
#
# COMPACT_ATOMS: atom_id res chain seq x y z
N MET A 1 2.34 27.52 14.08
CA MET A 1 3.61 27.46 13.31
C MET A 1 3.69 26.07 12.70
N ALA A 2 3.48 25.95 11.38
CA ALA A 2 3.71 24.69 10.68
C ALA A 2 5.22 24.56 10.47
N VAL A 3 5.85 23.67 11.24
CA VAL A 3 7.24 23.28 11.01
C VAL A 3 7.18 22.19 9.94
N THR A 4 7.21 22.60 8.66
CA THR A 4 7.41 21.66 7.55
C THR A 4 8.85 21.20 7.64
N ASN A 5 9.10 20.16 8.45
CA ASN A 5 10.39 19.48 8.49
C ASN A 5 10.60 18.85 7.11
N ILE A 6 11.33 19.53 6.23
CA ILE A 6 11.89 18.92 5.03
C ILE A 6 12.90 17.88 5.53
N ARG A 7 12.46 16.62 5.61
CA ARG A 7 13.29 15.50 6.07
C ARG A 7 14.37 15.27 5.02
N LYS A 8 15.63 15.43 5.42
CA LYS A 8 16.77 15.18 4.52
C LYS A 8 16.88 13.67 4.31
N LYS A 9 16.60 13.20 3.09
CA LYS A 9 16.84 11.81 2.67
C LYS A 9 18.30 11.46 2.97
N ILE A 10 18.55 10.25 3.45
CA ILE A 10 19.92 9.77 3.62
C ILE A 10 20.46 9.51 2.21
N VAL A 11 21.31 10.41 1.73
CA VAL A 11 22.02 10.26 0.46
C VAL A 11 23.35 9.57 0.77
N VAL A 12 23.58 8.42 0.14
CA VAL A 12 24.86 7.72 0.24
C VAL A 12 25.85 8.39 -0.69
N GLN A 13 27.07 8.61 -0.21
CA GLN A 13 28.14 9.23 -1.00
C GLN A 13 28.39 8.40 -2.28
N GLY A 14 28.17 9.00 -3.45
CA GLY A 14 28.23 8.32 -4.77
C GLY A 14 26.88 8.00 -5.43
N ASP A 15 25.75 8.34 -4.81
CA ASP A 15 24.42 8.28 -5.45
C ASP A 15 24.09 9.53 -6.29
N ASP A 16 24.90 10.60 -6.21
CA ASP A 16 24.66 11.88 -6.87
C ASP A 16 24.59 11.78 -8.42
N ASP A 17 25.23 10.75 -8.99
CA ASP A 17 25.32 10.52 -10.44
C ASP A 17 24.26 9.50 -10.96
N ARG A 18 23.40 8.95 -10.10
CA ARG A 18 22.37 7.99 -10.53
C ARG A 18 21.07 8.71 -10.84
N GLU A 19 20.53 8.48 -12.04
CA GLU A 19 19.12 8.78 -12.28
C GLU A 19 18.28 7.98 -11.27
N HIS A 20 17.59 8.68 -10.38
CA HIS A 20 16.64 8.08 -9.46
C HIS A 20 15.39 7.64 -10.23
N LEU A 21 15.50 6.51 -10.92
CA LEU A 21 14.39 5.88 -11.62
C LEU A 21 13.43 5.25 -10.60
N GLY A 22 12.16 5.61 -10.68
CA GLY A 22 11.11 4.88 -9.97
C GLY A 22 10.98 3.47 -10.56
N LEU A 23 11.15 2.43 -9.74
CA LEU A 23 11.09 1.03 -10.19
C LEU A 23 9.77 0.36 -9.82
N VAL A 24 9.21 -0.44 -10.74
CA VAL A 24 8.11 -1.34 -10.43
C VAL A 24 8.66 -2.72 -10.08
N HIS A 25 8.35 -3.18 -8.88
CA HIS A 25 8.73 -4.48 -8.36
C HIS A 25 7.50 -5.38 -8.21
N VAL A 26 7.47 -6.52 -8.92
CA VAL A 26 6.42 -7.52 -8.76
C VAL A 26 6.97 -8.70 -7.96
N ILE A 27 6.34 -9.04 -6.82
CA ILE A 27 6.58 -10.30 -6.12
C ILE A 27 5.36 -11.19 -6.35
N THR A 28 5.57 -12.34 -6.98
CA THR A 28 4.51 -13.31 -7.26
C THR A 28 4.97 -14.73 -6.91
N GLY A 29 4.07 -15.70 -7.08
CA GLY A 29 4.28 -17.11 -6.78
C GLY A 29 3.43 -17.60 -5.60
N ASP A 30 3.25 -18.91 -5.51
CA ASP A 30 2.33 -19.53 -4.53
C ASP A 30 2.94 -19.67 -3.12
N GLY A 31 4.24 -19.40 -2.98
CA GLY A 31 4.95 -19.42 -1.71
C GLY A 31 4.46 -18.37 -0.71
N LYS A 32 4.65 -18.66 0.57
CA LYS A 32 4.53 -17.67 1.66
C LYS A 32 5.68 -16.67 1.58
N GLY A 33 5.44 -15.44 2.02
CA GLY A 33 6.49 -14.43 2.19
C GLY A 33 6.43 -13.23 1.22
N LYS A 34 5.44 -13.14 0.33
CA LYS A 34 5.25 -11.97 -0.56
C LYS A 34 5.06 -10.68 0.24
N THR A 35 4.02 -10.64 1.07
CA THR A 35 3.74 -9.52 1.98
C THR A 35 4.90 -9.27 2.94
N THR A 36 5.50 -10.30 3.53
CA THR A 36 6.64 -10.16 4.44
C THR A 36 7.86 -9.53 3.75
N SER A 37 8.12 -9.89 2.49
CA SER A 37 9.21 -9.30 1.70
C SER A 37 8.95 -7.82 1.41
N SER A 38 7.69 -7.46 1.11
CA SER A 38 7.28 -6.06 0.93
C SER A 38 7.40 -5.25 2.22
N LEU A 39 7.05 -5.82 3.36
CA LEU A 39 7.26 -5.18 4.67
C LEU A 39 8.74 -5.01 5.01
N GLY A 40 9.59 -5.97 4.68
CA GLY A 40 11.04 -5.84 4.84
C GLY A 40 11.62 -4.70 3.98
N LEU A 41 11.07 -4.50 2.78
CA LEU A 41 11.44 -3.37 1.92
C LEU A 41 10.95 -2.04 2.49
N ALA A 42 9.72 -1.98 3.00
CA ALA A 42 9.18 -0.81 3.68
C ALA A 42 10.05 -0.43 4.89
N LEU A 43 10.43 -1.40 5.73
CA LEU A 43 11.30 -1.18 6.88
C LEU A 43 12.67 -0.61 6.47
N ARG A 44 13.25 -1.14 5.38
CA ARG A 44 14.50 -0.60 4.82
C ARG A 44 14.34 0.85 4.36
N ALA A 45 13.25 1.16 3.66
CA ALA A 45 12.95 2.51 3.18
C ALA A 45 12.80 3.48 4.36
N VAL A 46 12.08 3.09 5.42
CA VAL A 46 11.99 3.89 6.65
C VAL A 46 13.35 4.11 7.31
N GLY A 47 14.22 3.09 7.33
CA GLY A 47 15.60 3.22 7.80
C GLY A 47 16.43 4.24 7.01
N ALA A 48 16.03 4.54 5.77
CA ALA A 48 16.60 5.59 4.91
C ALA A 48 15.85 6.93 4.99
N ASN A 49 14.97 7.10 5.98
CA ASN A 49 14.07 8.26 6.17
C ASN A 49 13.02 8.49 5.07
N LEU A 50 12.67 7.45 4.32
CA LEU A 50 11.66 7.53 3.26
C LEU A 50 10.22 7.34 3.81
N GLN A 51 9.24 7.90 3.10
CA GLN A 51 7.81 7.72 3.37
C GLN A 51 7.24 6.56 2.56
N VAL A 52 6.50 5.67 3.20
CA VAL A 52 5.94 4.47 2.58
C VAL A 52 4.42 4.44 2.72
N CYS A 53 3.72 4.21 1.62
CA CYS A 53 2.30 3.87 1.62
C CYS A 53 2.13 2.37 1.33
N ILE A 54 1.31 1.69 2.13
CA ILE A 54 0.93 0.29 1.90
C ILE A 54 -0.59 0.23 1.77
N ILE A 55 -1.06 -0.19 0.61
CA ILE A 55 -2.46 -0.34 0.26
C ILE A 55 -2.74 -1.84 0.18
N GLN A 56 -3.54 -2.35 1.11
CA GLN A 56 -3.87 -3.78 1.18
C GLN A 56 -5.26 -4.01 0.59
N PHE A 57 -5.31 -4.77 -0.51
CA PHE A 57 -6.58 -5.14 -1.15
C PHE A 57 -7.13 -6.43 -0.56
N LEU A 58 -8.47 -6.59 -0.59
CA LEU A 58 -9.17 -7.79 -0.12
C LEU A 58 -8.84 -8.14 1.35
N LYS A 59 -8.37 -7.16 2.12
CA LYS A 59 -7.96 -7.30 3.52
C LYS A 59 -8.74 -6.32 4.36
N SER A 60 -9.06 -6.75 5.57
CA SER A 60 -9.79 -5.98 6.56
C SER A 60 -9.46 -6.48 7.95
N GLY A 61 -9.66 -5.60 8.93
CA GLY A 61 -9.45 -5.91 10.34
C GLY A 61 -7.99 -5.83 10.76
N ILE A 62 -7.76 -6.29 11.98
CA ILE A 62 -6.56 -5.99 12.74
C ILE A 62 -5.50 -7.09 12.54
N THR A 63 -4.26 -6.68 12.26
CA THR A 63 -3.10 -7.58 12.12
C THR A 63 -1.96 -7.14 13.04
N GLY A 64 -1.03 -8.04 13.34
CA GLY A 64 0.14 -7.72 14.17
C GLY A 64 1.05 -6.69 13.51
N GLU A 65 1.15 -6.76 12.18
CA GLU A 65 1.91 -5.82 11.35
C GLU A 65 1.34 -4.40 11.44
N LEU A 66 0.01 -4.27 11.39
CA LEU A 66 -0.67 -2.97 11.53
C LEU A 66 -0.33 -2.33 12.87
N PHE A 67 -0.48 -3.06 13.98
CA PHE A 67 -0.14 -2.54 15.31
C PHE A 67 1.32 -2.13 15.45
N ALA A 68 2.24 -2.94 14.94
CA ALA A 68 3.66 -2.64 15.00
C ALA A 68 3.98 -1.36 14.22
N ILE A 69 3.39 -1.21 13.03
CA ILE A 69 3.60 -0.04 12.18
C ILE A 69 3.01 1.23 12.82
N GLU A 70 1.75 1.19 13.26
CA GLU A 70 1.10 2.33 13.92
C GLU A 70 1.87 2.79 15.16
N LYS A 71 2.43 1.85 15.93
CA LYS A 71 3.12 2.15 17.18
C LYS A 71 4.57 2.59 17.01
N TYR A 72 5.30 2.01 16.04
CA TYR A 72 6.76 2.13 15.98
C TYR A 72 7.29 2.74 14.68
N LEU A 73 6.49 2.79 13.60
CA LEU A 73 6.96 3.17 12.26
C LEU A 73 6.04 4.25 11.65
N PRO A 74 6.02 5.48 12.19
CA PRO A 74 5.11 6.55 11.74
C PRO A 74 5.35 7.04 10.30
N SER A 75 6.43 6.60 9.66
CA SER A 75 6.73 6.86 8.24
C SER A 75 6.09 5.85 7.30
N ILE A 76 5.38 4.84 7.82
CA ILE A 76 4.60 3.88 7.03
C ILE A 76 3.12 4.14 7.28
N HIS A 77 2.38 4.39 6.22
CA HIS A 77 0.93 4.51 6.24
C HIS A 77 0.32 3.25 5.64
N ILE A 78 -0.41 2.45 6.44
CA ILE A 78 -1.19 1.31 5.94
C ILE A 78 -2.64 1.70 5.77
N ILE A 79 -3.22 1.34 4.63
CA ILE A 79 -4.65 1.46 4.37
C ILE A 79 -5.17 0.15 3.80
N GLN A 80 -6.30 -0.32 4.31
CA GLN A 80 -6.96 -1.54 3.88
C GLN A 80 -8.24 -1.25 3.07
N TYR A 81 -8.43 -2.00 1.99
CA TYR A 81 -9.58 -1.97 1.09
C TYR A 81 -10.13 -3.38 0.88
N GLY A 82 -10.85 -3.86 1.89
CA GLY A 82 -11.70 -5.05 1.83
C GLY A 82 -13.06 -4.75 2.46
N VAL A 83 -14.06 -5.58 2.19
CA VAL A 83 -15.47 -5.32 2.57
C VAL A 83 -15.65 -5.00 4.06
N ASP A 84 -15.01 -5.71 4.98
CA ASP A 84 -15.14 -5.38 6.41
C ASP A 84 -14.38 -4.08 6.79
N ALA A 85 -13.34 -3.68 6.06
CA ALA A 85 -12.61 -2.42 6.31
C ALA A 85 -13.45 -1.20 5.92
N ILE A 86 -14.29 -1.33 4.89
CA ILE A 86 -15.26 -0.29 4.50
C ILE A 86 -16.40 -0.23 5.52
N ARG A 87 -16.89 -1.38 5.99
CA ARG A 87 -17.87 -1.42 7.09
C ARG A 87 -17.32 -0.72 8.33
N GLU A 88 -16.07 -0.92 8.70
CA GLU A 88 -15.43 -0.21 9.82
C GLU A 88 -15.23 1.31 9.57
N ARG A 89 -14.98 1.75 8.33
CA ARG A 89 -14.92 3.18 8.00
C ARG A 89 -16.29 3.86 7.98
N GLN A 90 -17.34 3.15 7.56
CA GLN A 90 -18.72 3.66 7.56
C GLN A 90 -19.38 3.53 8.96
N GLN A 91 -18.91 2.62 9.82
CA GLN A 91 -19.44 2.36 11.17
C GLN A 91 -18.60 2.94 12.31
N LYS A 92 -17.60 3.79 12.04
CA LYS A 92 -17.02 4.65 13.08
C LYS A 92 -17.93 5.85 13.38
N LEU A 93 -19.10 5.53 13.91
CA LEU A 93 -19.82 6.37 14.86
C LEU A 93 -20.36 5.59 16.07
N ASP A 94 -20.29 4.26 16.14
CA ASP A 94 -20.57 3.57 17.41
C ASP A 94 -19.88 2.20 17.51
N GLN A 95 -19.12 2.07 18.59
CA GLN A 95 -18.80 0.85 19.34
C GLN A 95 -17.77 -0.14 18.77
N PHE A 96 -16.59 -0.07 19.37
CA PHE A 96 -15.65 -1.18 19.49
C PHE A 96 -16.23 -2.25 20.43
N ALA A 97 -16.52 -3.45 19.93
CA ALA A 97 -16.34 -4.71 20.64
C ALA A 97 -16.66 -5.89 19.71
N GLU A 98 -15.71 -6.82 19.62
CA GLU A 98 -15.83 -8.17 19.09
C GLU A 98 -16.13 -8.33 17.59
N LYS A 99 -15.17 -8.91 16.86
CA LYS A 99 -15.41 -10.08 15.99
C LYS A 99 -14.11 -10.68 15.45
N THR A 100 -13.99 -11.98 15.63
CA THR A 100 -13.21 -12.85 14.75
C THR A 100 -14.10 -13.20 13.56
N SER A 101 -13.93 -12.57 12.40
CA SER A 101 -14.64 -12.95 11.17
C SER A 101 -13.76 -13.87 10.31
N LYS A 102 -14.31 -15.06 9.99
CA LYS A 102 -13.75 -15.97 8.99
C LYS A 102 -14.02 -15.38 7.60
N PHE A 103 -12.96 -15.24 6.81
CA PHE A 103 -13.01 -14.90 5.39
C PHE A 103 -13.90 -15.90 4.63
N THR A 104 -15.03 -15.42 4.12
CA THR A 104 -15.84 -16.16 3.14
C THR A 104 -15.95 -15.26 1.91
N PHE A 105 -15.12 -15.53 0.90
CA PHE A 105 -15.08 -14.72 -0.31
C PHE A 105 -16.27 -15.05 -1.21
N ASN A 106 -17.18 -14.11 -1.38
CA ASN A 106 -18.15 -14.08 -2.48
C ASN A 106 -17.92 -12.72 -3.17
N PRO A 107 -17.57 -12.66 -4.46
CA PRO A 107 -17.37 -11.37 -5.13
C PRO A 107 -18.74 -10.71 -5.35
N ASP A 108 -19.26 -10.10 -4.30
CA ASP A 108 -20.38 -9.19 -4.35
C ASP A 108 -19.94 -7.81 -4.85
N GLU A 109 -20.91 -6.94 -5.13
CA GLU A 109 -20.63 -5.58 -5.60
C GLU A 109 -19.84 -4.75 -4.57
N GLU A 110 -19.88 -5.12 -3.28
CA GLU A 110 -19.12 -4.44 -2.22
C GLU A 110 -17.61 -4.67 -2.38
N GLU A 111 -17.16 -5.88 -2.71
CA GLU A 111 -15.74 -6.16 -2.94
C GLU A 111 -15.21 -5.46 -4.20
N LYS A 112 -16.04 -5.35 -5.24
CA LYS A 112 -15.69 -4.58 -6.44
C LYS A 112 -15.51 -3.10 -6.13
N ASP A 113 -16.42 -2.53 -5.35
CA ASP A 113 -16.34 -1.14 -4.92
C ASP A 113 -15.09 -0.92 -4.04
N ALA A 114 -14.81 -1.83 -3.11
CA ALA A 114 -13.61 -1.76 -2.28
C ALA A 114 -12.32 -1.78 -3.10
N ALA A 115 -12.22 -2.73 -4.04
CA ALA A 115 -11.08 -2.79 -4.95
C ALA A 115 -10.94 -1.53 -5.79
N ARG A 116 -12.05 -0.96 -6.28
CA ARG A 116 -12.06 0.30 -7.05
C ARG A 116 -11.59 1.48 -6.21
N GLN A 117 -12.08 1.63 -4.98
CA GLN A 117 -11.63 2.68 -4.08
C GLN A 117 -10.14 2.56 -3.76
N GLY A 118 -9.64 1.35 -3.51
CA GLY A 118 -8.22 1.10 -3.28
C GLY A 118 -7.36 1.44 -4.47
N PHE A 119 -7.83 1.15 -5.68
CA PHE A 119 -7.14 1.48 -6.92
C PHE A 119 -7.09 2.99 -7.18
N GLU A 120 -8.19 3.70 -6.93
CA GLU A 120 -8.21 5.17 -7.03
C GLU A 120 -7.34 5.85 -5.97
N TYR A 121 -7.24 5.27 -4.77
CA TYR A 121 -6.30 5.74 -3.76
C TYR A 121 -4.85 5.48 -4.17
N ALA A 122 -4.56 4.33 -4.80
CA ALA A 122 -3.22 4.02 -5.31
C ALA A 122 -2.76 5.04 -6.35
N LYS A 123 -3.62 5.40 -7.32
CA LYS A 123 -3.36 6.49 -8.28
C LYS A 123 -2.94 7.77 -7.58
N LYS A 124 -3.75 8.21 -6.60
CA LYS A 124 -3.49 9.43 -5.83
C LYS A 124 -2.20 9.36 -5.04
N ALA A 125 -1.93 8.23 -4.37
CA ALA A 125 -0.72 8.04 -3.57
C ALA A 125 0.55 8.04 -4.43
N ILE A 126 0.47 7.48 -5.64
CA ILE A 126 1.59 7.47 -6.59
C ILE A 126 1.83 8.88 -7.16
N SER A 127 0.76 9.63 -7.46
CA SER A 127 0.88 10.97 -8.05
C SER A 127 1.10 12.11 -7.03
N SER A 128 0.91 11.88 -5.73
CA SER A 128 0.90 12.96 -4.74
C SER A 128 2.29 13.53 -4.41
N GLY A 129 3.35 12.74 -4.62
CA GLY A 129 4.70 13.09 -4.16
C GLY A 129 4.89 13.02 -2.63
N GLU A 130 3.88 12.56 -1.89
CA GLU A 130 3.94 12.40 -0.43
C GLU A 130 4.71 11.15 0.00
N TYR A 131 4.76 10.14 -0.89
CA TYR A 131 5.37 8.85 -0.63
C TYR A 131 6.53 8.59 -1.58
N ASP A 132 7.62 8.07 -1.02
CA ASP A 132 8.76 7.60 -1.79
C ASP A 132 8.56 6.14 -2.25
N MET A 133 7.69 5.37 -1.58
CA MET A 133 7.37 4.00 -1.97
C MET A 133 5.88 3.73 -1.77
N VAL A 134 5.26 3.09 -2.76
CA VAL A 134 3.87 2.62 -2.68
C VAL A 134 3.83 1.10 -2.85
N ILE A 135 3.18 0.40 -1.92
CA ILE A 135 3.02 -1.05 -1.94
C ILE A 135 1.54 -1.37 -2.16
N LEU A 136 1.24 -2.12 -3.21
CA LEU A 136 -0.08 -2.66 -3.55
C LEU A 136 -0.12 -4.13 -3.14
N ASP A 137 -0.49 -4.39 -1.90
CA ASP A 137 -0.51 -5.74 -1.32
C ASP A 137 -1.79 -6.51 -1.74
N GLU A 138 -1.64 -7.75 -2.22
CA GLU A 138 -2.69 -8.60 -2.81
C GLU A 138 -3.31 -8.07 -4.11
N PHE A 139 -2.69 -7.10 -4.76
CA PHE A 139 -3.21 -6.53 -6.00
C PHE A 139 -3.16 -7.55 -7.15
N ASN A 140 -2.22 -8.51 -7.15
CA ASN A 140 -2.23 -9.63 -8.09
C ASN A 140 -3.54 -10.44 -8.00
N VAL A 141 -4.10 -10.58 -6.80
CA VAL A 141 -5.36 -11.31 -6.58
C VAL A 141 -6.55 -10.51 -7.11
N VAL A 142 -6.54 -9.19 -6.93
CA VAL A 142 -7.54 -8.26 -7.50
C VAL A 142 -7.59 -8.39 -9.03
N LEU A 143 -6.42 -8.38 -9.67
CA LEU A 143 -6.30 -8.54 -11.14
C LEU A 143 -6.76 -9.93 -11.59
N LYS A 144 -6.32 -11.00 -10.90
CA LYS A 144 -6.73 -12.38 -11.19
C LYS A 144 -8.24 -12.58 -11.11
N LYS A 145 -8.91 -11.87 -10.20
CA LYS A 145 -10.36 -11.92 -10.02
C LYS A 145 -11.13 -10.99 -10.97
N GLY A 146 -10.44 -10.19 -11.78
CA GLY A 146 -11.06 -9.25 -12.73
C GLY A 146 -11.77 -8.08 -12.06
N LEU A 147 -11.43 -7.76 -10.80
CA LEU A 147 -12.03 -6.63 -10.08
C LEU A 147 -11.52 -5.28 -10.62
N ILE A 148 -10.26 -5.27 -11.07
CA ILE A 148 -9.65 -4.16 -11.80
C ILE A 148 -9.10 -4.70 -13.14
N PRO A 149 -9.38 -4.05 -14.28
CA PRO A 149 -8.80 -4.41 -15.56
C PRO A 149 -7.27 -4.30 -15.55
N VAL A 150 -6.60 -5.30 -16.14
CA VAL A 150 -5.14 -5.29 -16.29
C VAL A 150 -4.65 -4.08 -17.10
N SER A 151 -5.44 -3.58 -18.06
CA SER A 151 -5.12 -2.37 -18.81
C SER A 151 -4.95 -1.16 -17.92
N GLU A 152 -5.85 -0.95 -16.96
CA GLU A 152 -5.76 0.17 -16.01
C GLU A 152 -4.54 0.02 -15.09
N ALA A 153 -4.21 -1.20 -14.67
CA ALA A 153 -3.00 -1.46 -13.89
C ALA A 153 -1.72 -1.15 -14.67
N LEU A 154 -1.68 -1.47 -15.96
CA LEU A 154 -0.55 -1.13 -16.83
C LEU A 154 -0.44 0.38 -17.07
N GLU A 155 -1.55 1.10 -17.15
CA GLU A 155 -1.56 2.56 -17.22
C GLU A 155 -0.97 3.16 -15.94
N LEU A 156 -1.39 2.68 -14.77
CA LEU A 156 -0.83 3.11 -13.48
C LEU A 156 0.68 2.87 -13.40
N MET A 157 1.19 1.77 -13.94
CA MET A 157 2.64 1.47 -13.95
C MET A 157 3.44 2.31 -14.94
N LYS A 158 2.79 2.85 -15.97
CA LYS A 158 3.41 3.73 -16.97
C LYS A 158 3.45 5.18 -16.52
N GLU A 159 2.58 5.58 -15.61
CA GLU A 159 2.69 6.90 -14.98
C GLU A 159 4.00 6.95 -14.19
N GLU A 160 4.98 7.65 -14.77
CA GLU A 160 6.23 8.01 -14.11
C GLU A 160 5.89 8.96 -12.95
N GLY A 161 5.62 8.39 -11.77
CA GLY A 161 5.50 9.17 -10.55
C GLY A 161 6.84 9.83 -10.26
N GLY A 162 6.99 11.10 -10.64
CA GLY A 162 8.19 11.94 -10.55
C GLY A 162 8.74 12.20 -9.14
N GLY A 163 8.56 11.25 -8.21
CA GLY A 163 9.04 11.24 -6.84
C GLY A 163 8.92 9.88 -6.13
N VAL A 164 8.26 8.87 -6.74
CA VAL A 164 8.09 7.54 -6.15
C VAL A 164 9.25 6.65 -6.58
N LEU A 165 10.13 6.31 -5.63
CA LEU A 165 11.28 5.43 -5.78
C LEU A 165 10.87 4.00 -6.15
N GLY A 166 9.66 3.55 -5.81
CA GLY A 166 9.11 2.34 -6.42
C GLY A 166 7.69 1.92 -6.03
N VAL A 167 7.07 1.16 -6.94
CA VAL A 167 5.76 0.52 -6.75
C VAL A 167 5.96 -0.97 -6.55
N LYS A 168 5.46 -1.52 -5.43
CA LYS A 168 5.61 -2.93 -5.08
C LYS A 168 4.28 -3.66 -5.17
N ILE A 169 4.17 -4.69 -6.01
CA ILE A 169 2.95 -5.47 -6.20
C ILE A 169 3.14 -6.85 -5.61
N THR A 170 2.21 -7.30 -4.76
CA THR A 170 2.14 -8.68 -4.24
C THR A 170 0.87 -9.41 -4.66
#